data_AF-A0A972HKF1-F1
#
_entry.id   AF-A0A972HKF1-F1
#
_cell.length_a   1.000
_cell.length_b   1.000
_cell.length_c   1.000
_cell.angle_alpha   90.00
_cell.angle_beta   90.00
_cell.angle_gamma   90.00
#
_symmetry.space_group_name_H-M   'P 1'
#
loop_
_entity.id
_entity.type
_entity.pdbx_description
1 polymer ?
#
loop_
_entity_poly.entity_id
_entity_poly.type
_entity_poly.pdbx_seq_one_letter_code
_entity_poly.pdbx_strand_id
1 'polypeptide(L)'
;MWQGWINLILGIWLVISGIFTTLHHPINMVITGLLAMIFGFWMYKMWQGIVVGILGLWTILSGLVLNLIVPANLIIVGLVMGLLGLWIGLGHMREMKTKTA
;
A
#
# COMPACT_ATOMS: atom_id res chain seq x y z
N MET A 1 6.09 -12.51 -2.77
CA MET A 1 5.62 -13.07 -1.49
C MET A 1 4.18 -12.61 -1.25
N TRP A 2 3.41 -13.28 -0.38
CA TRP A 2 1.98 -12.99 -0.15
C TRP A 2 1.71 -11.55 0.33
N GLN A 3 2.67 -10.92 1.02
CA GLN A 3 2.62 -9.52 1.47
C GLN A 3 2.55 -8.52 0.30
N GLY A 4 3.17 -8.83 -0.85
CA GLY A 4 3.06 -7.98 -2.05
C GLY A 4 1.63 -7.91 -2.58
N TRP A 5 0.91 -9.02 -2.54
CA TRP A 5 -0.51 -9.07 -2.92
C TRP A 5 -1.41 -8.29 -1.95
N ILE A 6 -1.10 -8.31 -0.65
CA ILE A 6 -1.80 -7.49 0.34
C ILE A 6 -1.57 -6.00 0.05
N ASN A 7 -0.33 -5.59 -0.19
CA ASN A 7 -0.03 -4.21 -0.51
C ASN A 7 -0.70 -3.76 -1.83
N LEU A 8 -0.88 -4.66 -2.79
CA LEU A 8 -1.67 -4.40 -3.99
C LEU A 8 -3.15 -4.13 -3.65
N ILE A 9 -3.77 -4.98 -2.83
CA ILE A 9 -5.17 -4.82 -2.40
C ILE A 9 -5.35 -3.51 -1.62
N LEU A 10 -4.43 -3.20 -0.69
CA LEU A 10 -4.44 -1.94 0.06
C LEU A 10 -4.26 -0.73 -0.85
N GLY A 11 -3.40 -0.83 -1.88
CA GLY A 11 -3.23 0.22 -2.89
C GLY A 11 -4.52 0.46 -3.70
N ILE A 12 -5.18 -0.61 -4.15
CA ILE A 12 -6.47 -0.53 -4.84
C ILE A 12 -7.54 0.11 -3.94
N TRP A 13 -7.58 -0.29 -2.66
CA TRP A 13 -8.50 0.30 -1.68
C TRP A 13 -8.29 1.81 -1.53
N LEU A 14 -7.04 2.29 -1.49
CA LEU A 14 -6.73 3.72 -1.41
C LEU A 14 -7.13 4.48 -2.67
N VAL A 15 -6.94 3.89 -3.86
CA VAL A 15 -7.41 4.48 -5.12
C VAL A 15 -8.93 4.60 -5.14
N ILE A 16 -9.65 3.54 -4.78
CA ILE A 16 -11.12 3.55 -4.69
C ILE A 16 -11.56 4.60 -3.67
N SER A 17 -10.91 4.66 -2.51
CA SER A 17 -11.23 5.64 -1.48
C SER A 17 -11.01 7.08 -1.96
N GLY A 18 -9.97 7.34 -2.74
CA GLY A 18 -9.74 8.66 -3.34
C GLY A 18 -10.72 9.04 -4.44
N ILE A 19 -11.36 8.09 -5.11
CA ILE A 19 -12.40 8.35 -6.12
C ILE A 19 -13.76 8.59 -5.45
N PHE A 20 -14.09 7.79 -4.43
CA PHE A 20 -15.36 7.85 -3.71
C PHE A 20 -15.18 8.53 -2.35
N THR A 21 -15.46 9.84 -2.29
CA THR A 21 -15.28 10.65 -1.08
C THR A 21 -16.14 10.20 0.10
N THR A 22 -17.20 9.42 -0.13
CA THR A 22 -17.99 8.77 0.93
C THR A 22 -17.19 7.75 1.74
N LEU A 23 -16.06 7.27 1.22
CA LEU A 23 -15.15 6.33 1.88
C LEU A 23 -14.03 7.02 2.66
N HIS A 24 -13.97 8.36 2.70
CA HIS A 24 -12.98 9.17 3.41
C HIS A 24 -13.13 9.13 4.93
N HIS A 25 -13.42 7.98 5.51
CA HIS A 25 -13.51 7.87 6.95
C HIS A 25 -12.09 7.85 7.54
N PRO A 26 -11.76 8.75 8.49
CA PRO A 26 -10.41 8.83 9.08
C PRO A 26 -9.93 7.50 9.65
N ILE A 27 -10.83 6.76 10.29
CA ILE A 27 -10.56 5.42 10.85
C ILE A 27 -10.13 4.43 9.75
N ASN A 28 -10.74 4.48 8.56
CA ASN A 28 -10.37 3.59 7.46
C ASN A 28 -8.94 3.88 7.02
N MET A 29 -8.55 5.15 6.94
CA MET A 29 -7.18 5.55 6.57
C MET A 29 -6.15 5.08 7.61
N VAL A 30 -6.47 5.19 8.90
CA VAL A 30 -5.60 4.70 9.97
C VAL A 30 -5.42 3.18 9.88
N ILE A 31 -6.50 2.42 9.66
CA ILE A 31 -6.43 0.95 9.55
C ILE A 31 -5.64 0.54 8.30
N THR A 32 -5.97 1.11 7.14
CA THR A 32 -5.26 0.81 5.88
C THR A 32 -3.78 1.18 5.99
N GLY A 33 -3.47 2.33 6.58
CA GLY A 33 -2.10 2.79 6.82
C GLY A 33 -1.32 1.88 7.77
N LEU A 34 -1.93 1.39 8.84
CA LEU A 34 -1.32 0.42 9.76
C LEU A 34 -0.97 -0.88 9.06
N LEU A 35 -1.89 -1.45 8.29
CA LEU A 35 -1.65 -2.68 7.54
C LEU A 35 -0.51 -2.48 6.53
N ALA A 36 -0.55 -1.39 5.76
CA ALA A 36 0.50 -1.04 4.80
C ALA A 36 1.87 -0.85 5.46
N MET A 37 1.90 -0.20 6.62
CA MET A 37 3.12 0.01 7.39
C MET A 37 3.72 -1.32 7.87
N ILE A 38 2.90 -2.18 8.47
CA ILE A 38 3.33 -3.49 8.99
C ILE A 38 3.83 -4.38 7.83
N PHE A 39 3.03 -4.56 6.79
CA PHE A 39 3.39 -5.43 5.67
C PHE A 39 4.53 -4.86 4.81
N GLY A 40 4.61 -3.53 4.68
CA GLY A 40 5.72 -2.84 4.03
C GLY A 40 7.04 -3.08 4.76
N PHE A 41 7.12 -2.76 6.05
CA PHE A 41 8.35 -2.93 6.83
C PHE A 41 8.70 -4.40 7.11
N TRP A 42 7.75 -5.32 7.07
CA TRP A 42 8.09 -6.74 7.09
C TRP A 42 8.98 -7.14 5.89
N MET A 43 8.83 -6.44 4.76
CA MET A 43 9.67 -6.60 3.58
C MET A 43 10.83 -5.62 3.55
N TYR A 44 11.38 -5.17 4.70
CA TYR A 44 12.44 -4.16 4.77
C TYR A 44 13.70 -4.50 3.95
N LYS A 45 13.97 -5.78 3.68
CA LYS A 45 15.07 -6.23 2.83
C LYS A 45 14.89 -5.83 1.36
N MET A 46 13.69 -5.45 0.96
CA MET A 46 13.33 -4.93 -0.35
C MET A 46 13.05 -3.43 -0.23
N TRP A 47 13.68 -2.62 -1.09
CA TRP A 47 13.46 -1.16 -1.05
C TRP A 47 11.98 -0.80 -1.31
N GLN A 48 11.27 -1.58 -2.12
CA GLN A 48 9.83 -1.42 -2.36
C GLN A 48 9.03 -1.57 -1.07
N GLY A 49 9.42 -2.51 -0.19
CA GLY A 49 8.79 -2.71 1.11
C GLY A 49 8.96 -1.50 2.03
N ILE A 50 10.16 -0.92 2.07
CA ILE A 50 10.44 0.30 2.83
C ILE A 50 9.56 1.46 2.34
N VAL A 51 9.46 1.66 1.03
CA VAL A 51 8.63 2.73 0.45
C VAL A 51 7.16 2.52 0.81
N VAL A 52 6.63 1.29 0.68
CA VAL A 52 5.25 0.99 1.10
C VAL A 52 5.06 1.22 2.60
N GLY A 53 6.05 0.88 3.43
CA GLY A 53 6.00 1.12 4.87
C GLY A 53 5.89 2.60 5.22
N ILE A 54 6.69 3.45 4.56
CA ILE A 54 6.65 4.91 4.71
C ILE A 54 5.32 5.49 4.22
N LEU A 55 4.79 4.99 3.09
CA LEU A 55 3.48 5.40 2.57
C LEU A 55 2.33 4.97 3.50
N GLY A 56 2.47 3.83 4.17
CA GLY A 56 1.57 3.40 5.24
C GLY A 56 1.56 4.39 6.41
N LEU A 57 2.74 4.82 6.87
CA LEU A 57 2.88 5.84 7.91
C LEU A 57 2.24 7.17 7.47
N TRP A 58 2.47 7.60 6.23
CA TRP A 58 1.82 8.79 5.67
C TRP A 58 0.29 8.67 5.65
N THR A 59 -0.25 7.49 5.34
CA THR A 59 -1.69 7.23 5.33
C THR A 59 -2.27 7.31 6.74
N ILE A 60 -1.55 6.83 7.76
CA ILE A 60 -1.94 7.01 9.17
C ILE A 60 -2.01 8.50 9.52
N LEU A 61 -0.97 9.27 9.18
CA LEU A 61 -0.93 10.71 9.44
C LEU A 61 -2.08 11.44 8.73
N SER A 62 -2.44 11.00 7.52
CA SER A 62 -3.59 11.52 6.79
C SER A 62 -4.91 11.24 7.51
N GLY A 63 -5.06 10.07 8.14
CA GLY A 63 -6.22 9.75 8.97
C GLY A 63 -6.28 10.49 10.31
N LEU A 64 -5.14 10.93 10.85
CA LEU A 64 -5.09 11.70 12.10
C LEU A 64 -5.27 13.20 11.88
N VAL A 65 -4.81 13.72 10.73
CA VAL A 65 -4.88 15.13 10.38
C VAL A 65 -5.86 15.30 9.21
N LEU A 66 -7.11 15.67 9.52
CA LEU A 66 -8.22 15.71 8.56
C LEU A 66 -7.93 16.55 7.29
N ASN A 67 -7.09 17.59 7.39
CA ASN A 67 -6.69 18.41 6.23
C ASN A 67 -5.79 17.69 5.22
N LEU A 68 -5.28 16.50 5.53
CA LEU A 68 -4.43 15.71 4.63
C LEU A 68 -5.21 14.66 3.83
N ILE A 69 -6.50 14.44 4.12
CA ILE A 69 -7.39 13.52 3.38
C ILE A 69 -7.84 14.17 2.07
N VAL A 70 -6.88 14.35 1.17
CA VAL A 70 -7.10 14.90 -0.17
C VAL A 70 -7.26 13.74 -1.17
N PRO A 71 -8.31 13.71 -2.00
CA PRO A 71 -8.54 12.68 -3.02
C PRO A 71 -7.28 12.34 -3.84
N ALA A 72 -6.59 13.36 -4.33
CA ALA A 72 -5.39 13.22 -5.14
C ALA A 72 -4.25 12.51 -4.37
N ASN A 73 -4.05 12.83 -3.09
CA ASN A 73 -3.04 12.17 -2.27
C ASN A 73 -3.33 10.68 -2.12
N LEU A 74 -4.59 10.32 -1.86
CA LEU A 74 -4.99 8.92 -1.70
C LEU A 74 -4.79 8.12 -2.99
N ILE A 75 -5.13 8.71 -4.15
CA ILE A 75 -4.93 8.07 -5.46
C ILE A 75 -3.44 7.85 -5.74
N ILE A 76 -2.60 8.87 -5.52
CA ILE A 76 -1.16 8.76 -5.77
C ILE A 76 -0.52 7.72 -4.86
N VAL A 77 -0.81 7.78 -3.56
CA VAL A 77 -0.30 6.82 -2.57
C VAL A 77 -0.78 5.41 -2.91
N GLY A 78 -2.06 5.26 -3.25
CA GLY A 78 -2.66 3.97 -3.63
C GLY A 78 -2.05 3.37 -4.90
N LEU A 79 -1.79 4.19 -5.93
CA LEU A 79 -1.13 3.75 -7.15
C LEU A 79 0.31 3.30 -6.90
N VAL A 80 1.09 4.09 -6.15
CA VAL A 80 2.48 3.74 -5.84
C VAL A 80 2.53 2.45 -5.02
N MET A 81 1.71 2.32 -3.97
CA MET A 81 1.64 1.10 -3.18
C MET A 81 1.19 -0.10 -4.01
N GLY A 82 0.18 0.09 -4.87
CA GLY A 82 -0.35 -0.95 -5.75
C GLY A 82 0.72 -1.49 -6.71
N LEU A 83 1.40 -0.60 -7.43
CA LEU A 83 2.44 -0.96 -8.39
C LEU A 83 3.64 -1.64 -7.73
N LEU A 84 4.08 -1.14 -6.58
CA LEU A 84 5.16 -1.75 -5.81
C LEU A 84 4.75 -3.13 -5.25
N GLY A 85 3.52 -3.27 -4.75
CA GLY A 85 2.97 -4.55 -4.33
C GLY A 85 2.92 -5.57 -5.47
N LEU A 86 2.47 -5.15 -6.64
CA LEU A 86 2.45 -5.96 -7.86
C LEU A 86 3.85 -6.42 -8.27
N TRP A 87 4.84 -5.52 -8.25
CA TRP A 87 6.24 -5.86 -8.54
C TRP A 87 6.73 -6.96 -7.60
N ILE A 88 6.54 -6.80 -6.29
CA ILE A 88 6.97 -7.81 -5.30
C ILE A 88 6.24 -9.15 -5.49
N GLY A 89 4.94 -9.11 -5.82
CA GLY A 89 4.14 -10.31 -6.09
C GLY A 89 4.66 -11.09 -7.30
N LEU A 90 4.86 -10.39 -8.42
CA LEU A 90 5.30 -10.98 -9.68
C LEU A 90 6.77 -11.42 -9.67
N GLY A 91 7.67 -10.64 -9.04
CA GLY A 91 9.09 -10.99 -8.94
C GLY A 91 9.30 -12.35 -8.28
N HIS A 92 8.52 -12.65 -7.25
CA HIS A 92 8.57 -13.94 -6.55
C HIS A 92 8.06 -15.11 -7.40
N MET A 93 6.99 -14.90 -8.18
CA MET A 93 6.47 -15.93 -9.10
C MET A 93 7.51 -16.30 -10.16
N ARG A 94 8.27 -15.30 -10.65
CA ARG A 94 9.33 -15.50 -11.64
C ARG A 94 10.47 -16.35 -11.08
N GLU A 95 10.92 -16.09 -9.85
CA GLU A 95 11.98 -16.86 -9.20
C GLU A 95 11.61 -18.34 -8.97
N MET A 96 10.34 -18.63 -8.63
CA MET A 96 9.88 -20.01 -8.46
C MET A 96 9.96 -20.79 -9.78
N LYS A 97 9.55 -20.17 -10.89
CA LYS A 97 9.56 -20.80 -12.21
C LYS A 97 10.97 -21.11 -12.73
N THR A 98 11.97 -20.31 -12.34
CA THR A 98 13.37 -20.54 -12.73
C THR A 98 14.07 -21.64 -11.92
N LYS A 99 13.55 -21.98 -10.73
CA LYS A 99 14.14 -23.02 -9.87
C LYS A 99 13.59 -24.43 -10.14
N THR A 100 12.45 -24.51 -10.82
CA THR A 100 11.79 -25.78 -11.18
C THR A 100 12.02 -26.21 -12.63
N ALA A 101 12.76 -25.43 -13.41
CA ALA A 101 13.23 -25.75 -14.75
C ALA A 101 14.66 -26.28 -14.71
#